data_AF-A0AAE4V635-F1
#
_entry.id   AF-A0AAE4V635-F1
#
_cell.length_a   1.000
_cell.length_b   1.000
_cell.length_c   1.000
_cell.angle_alpha   90.00
_cell.angle_beta   90.00
_cell.angle_gamma   90.00
#
_symmetry.space_group_name_H-M   'P 1'
#
loop_
_entity.id
_entity.type
_entity.pdbx_description
1 polymer ?
#
loop_
_entity_poly.entity_id
_entity_poly.type
_entity_poly.pdbx_seq_one_letter_code
_entity_poly.pdbx_strand_id
1 'polypeptide(L)'
;MTDETKSLTQSAERWLSLAALVVAPTSLVTGLCYFFGLLAIRNRLHYFGVDPATVGYTSADYVVSTIGTFFFASLRVLIILAVLVLLAAAFRHWAATGRRIALLRNIGWLLAGLGAVCLTVAVVWLVSDRSLIKSVLDNPPDMYMAVTITGGIALLAAGYWTLALAGAGRLPNAAERVLLALAAAGLVVALFWVTDLYAVDQGKRNGQDAAGKLWPADGEYTAVQLDTTEALNITDNLVKMTVLPNQGPPSAPVYRYECLRILEAHAGRYVLVPARWSREQGYAISVTPDATHRVTSVVDSTPVAKGSTVDEFWQCPEVVRTYQKPDLEPLLIGPERAQTLVGVTGLSASGPDTSSDAAPADGNAGSSKGCVPEGDPPALPAALPAYPKDVSATRQREITGDGASGRVWLQQRVMLFPDPAATENFMAAVGEHWGYCTNKTVAVSRRGEAQPRTLGARVVQESVLSVPDSAPSNSTPDCARALAAKSNIVVAVDLCGTRYPSQAAAVAYDVRNRIPTA
;
A
#
# COMPACT_ATOMS: atom_id res chain seq x y z
N MET A 1 -56.57 43.55 -29.05
CA MET A 1 -55.72 43.50 -27.83
C MET A 1 -55.62 42.06 -27.28
N THR A 2 -55.67 41.03 -28.14
CA THR A 2 -55.88 39.62 -27.73
C THR A 2 -54.96 38.60 -28.40
N ASP A 3 -54.20 38.97 -29.45
CA ASP A 3 -53.24 38.06 -30.11
C ASP A 3 -51.81 38.18 -29.55
N GLU A 4 -51.42 39.38 -29.15
CA GLU A 4 -50.06 39.65 -28.64
C GLU A 4 -49.81 38.98 -27.27
N THR A 5 -50.85 38.92 -26.43
CA THR A 5 -50.78 38.26 -25.12
C THR A 5 -50.72 36.74 -25.22
N LYS A 6 -51.38 36.12 -26.23
CA LYS A 6 -51.28 34.67 -26.51
C LYS A 6 -49.89 34.25 -27.00
N SER A 7 -49.27 35.07 -27.85
CA SER A 7 -47.92 34.85 -28.37
C SER A 7 -46.85 34.87 -27.26
N LEU A 8 -46.97 35.81 -26.32
CA LEU A 8 -46.06 35.94 -25.18
C LEU A 8 -46.19 34.77 -24.19
N THR A 9 -47.42 34.32 -23.89
CA THR A 9 -47.64 33.14 -23.03
C THR A 9 -47.10 31.86 -23.66
N GLN A 10 -47.27 31.66 -24.97
CA GLN A 10 -46.79 30.45 -25.66
C GLN A 10 -45.26 30.42 -25.79
N SER A 11 -44.63 31.59 -25.93
CA SER A 11 -43.17 31.73 -25.90
C SER A 11 -42.62 31.51 -24.50
N ALA A 12 -43.23 32.10 -23.47
CA ALA A 12 -42.83 31.91 -22.08
C ALA A 12 -42.97 30.44 -21.63
N GLU A 13 -44.04 29.75 -22.04
CA GLU A 13 -44.24 28.32 -21.75
C GLU A 13 -43.20 27.43 -22.47
N ARG A 14 -42.80 27.76 -23.70
CA ARG A 14 -41.69 27.10 -24.40
C ARG A 14 -40.34 27.36 -23.74
N TRP A 15 -40.07 28.58 -23.29
CA TRP A 15 -38.84 28.93 -22.59
C TRP A 15 -38.77 28.30 -21.19
N LEU A 16 -39.88 28.24 -20.46
CA LEU A 16 -39.99 27.53 -19.18
C LEU A 16 -39.83 26.02 -19.35
N SER A 17 -40.40 25.44 -20.40
CA SER A 17 -40.24 24.02 -20.74
C SER A 17 -38.80 23.68 -21.12
N LEU A 18 -38.15 24.51 -21.95
CA LEU A 18 -36.73 24.37 -22.30
C LEU A 18 -35.81 24.58 -21.09
N ALA A 19 -36.09 25.57 -20.24
CA ALA A 19 -35.36 25.78 -19.00
C ALA A 19 -35.53 24.59 -18.05
N ALA A 20 -36.75 24.07 -17.87
CA ALA A 20 -36.99 22.88 -17.05
C ALA A 20 -36.27 21.63 -17.59
N LEU A 21 -36.18 21.48 -18.92
CA LEU A 21 -35.49 20.37 -19.58
C LEU A 21 -33.96 20.37 -19.33
N VAL A 22 -33.36 21.53 -19.10
CA VAL A 22 -31.91 21.68 -18.88
C VAL A 22 -31.56 21.86 -17.40
N VAL A 23 -32.36 22.62 -16.64
CA VAL A 23 -32.11 22.95 -15.22
C VAL A 23 -32.37 21.74 -14.32
N ALA A 24 -33.40 20.93 -14.59
CA ALA A 24 -33.71 19.78 -13.73
C ALA A 24 -32.62 18.68 -13.79
N PRO A 25 -32.11 18.27 -14.96
CA PRO A 25 -31.03 17.27 -15.02
C PRO A 25 -29.71 17.81 -14.45
N THR A 26 -29.37 19.07 -14.71
CA THR A 26 -28.13 19.66 -14.20
C THR A 26 -28.15 19.76 -12.68
N SER A 27 -29.25 20.24 -12.09
CA SER A 27 -29.41 20.29 -10.62
C SER A 27 -29.34 18.90 -9.99
N LEU A 28 -29.97 17.90 -10.62
CA LEU A 28 -29.89 16.51 -10.16
C LEU A 28 -28.45 15.97 -10.21
N VAL A 29 -27.74 16.18 -11.32
CA VAL A 29 -26.35 15.76 -11.48
C VAL A 29 -25.47 16.45 -10.43
N THR A 30 -25.62 17.76 -10.24
CA THR A 30 -24.89 18.49 -9.20
C THR A 30 -25.18 17.95 -7.80
N GLY A 31 -26.45 17.66 -7.50
CA GLY A 31 -26.86 17.07 -6.21
C GLY A 31 -26.26 15.67 -5.98
N LEU A 32 -26.24 14.82 -7.01
CA LEU A 32 -25.59 13.50 -6.95
C LEU A 32 -24.07 13.63 -6.78
N CYS A 33 -23.43 14.54 -7.52
CA CYS A 33 -22.00 14.79 -7.36
C CYS A 33 -21.66 15.30 -5.97
N TYR A 34 -22.48 16.17 -5.40
CA TYR A 34 -22.32 16.61 -4.01
C TYR A 34 -22.46 15.42 -3.04
N PHE A 35 -23.54 14.62 -3.17
CA PHE A 35 -23.84 13.52 -2.26
C PHE A 35 -22.73 12.45 -2.24
N PHE A 36 -22.30 11.98 -3.42
CA PHE A 36 -21.28 10.93 -3.48
C PHE A 36 -19.88 11.44 -3.09
N GLY A 37 -19.57 12.69 -3.42
CA GLY A 37 -18.31 13.33 -3.01
C GLY A 37 -18.22 13.50 -1.50
N LEU A 38 -19.32 13.92 -0.88
CA LEU A 38 -19.46 13.96 0.58
C LEU A 38 -19.23 12.58 1.20
N LEU A 39 -19.82 11.52 0.63
CA LEU A 39 -19.69 10.18 1.16
C LEU A 39 -18.25 9.65 1.05
N ALA A 40 -17.58 9.91 -0.08
CA ALA A 40 -16.18 9.54 -0.29
C ALA A 40 -15.25 10.26 0.69
N ILE A 41 -15.36 11.59 0.81
CA ILE A 41 -14.55 12.40 1.74
C ILE A 41 -14.82 12.00 3.19
N ARG A 42 -16.09 11.83 3.57
CA ARG A 42 -16.47 11.42 4.92
C ARG A 42 -15.87 10.08 5.29
N ASN A 43 -16.00 9.07 4.44
CA ASN A 43 -15.46 7.74 4.74
C ASN A 43 -13.92 7.73 4.74
N ARG A 44 -13.27 8.58 3.92
CA ARG A 44 -11.81 8.77 3.97
C ARG A 44 -11.37 9.39 5.30
N LEU A 45 -11.97 10.51 5.71
CA LEU A 45 -11.56 11.21 6.94
C LEU A 45 -11.96 10.46 8.21
N HIS A 46 -13.12 9.80 8.20
CA HIS A 46 -13.55 8.94 9.29
C HIS A 46 -12.61 7.74 9.50
N TYR A 47 -11.86 7.33 8.47
CA TYR A 47 -10.78 6.34 8.63
C TYR A 47 -9.75 6.81 9.69
N PHE A 48 -9.50 8.12 9.75
CA PHE A 48 -8.57 8.77 10.67
C PHE A 48 -9.26 9.35 11.93
N GLY A 49 -10.56 9.13 12.10
CA GLY A 49 -11.33 9.69 13.21
C GLY A 49 -11.68 11.18 13.07
N VAL A 50 -11.60 11.73 11.86
CA VAL A 50 -11.86 13.16 11.58
C VAL A 50 -13.24 13.34 10.96
N ASP A 51 -14.01 14.29 11.48
CA ASP A 51 -15.29 14.68 10.89
C ASP A 51 -15.05 15.77 9.81
N PRO A 52 -15.49 15.58 8.55
CA PRO A 52 -15.38 16.59 7.50
C PRO A 52 -15.94 17.97 7.87
N ALA A 53 -16.95 18.04 8.73
CA ALA A 53 -17.53 19.31 9.19
C ALA A 53 -16.52 20.20 9.93
N THR A 54 -15.45 19.60 10.48
CA THR A 54 -14.40 20.34 11.20
C THR A 54 -13.34 20.95 10.28
N VAL A 55 -13.25 20.50 9.03
CA VAL A 55 -12.21 20.90 8.07
C VAL A 55 -12.63 22.12 7.23
N GLY A 56 -13.94 22.40 7.15
CA GLY A 56 -14.47 23.58 6.46
C GLY A 56 -14.61 23.40 4.95
N TYR A 57 -14.93 22.19 4.48
CA TYR A 57 -15.27 21.96 3.07
C TYR A 57 -16.52 22.73 2.64
N THR A 58 -16.51 23.18 1.40
CA THR A 58 -17.64 23.81 0.73
C THR A 58 -18.38 22.80 -0.15
N SER A 59 -19.60 23.14 -0.57
CA SER A 59 -20.38 22.33 -1.50
C SER A 59 -19.65 22.08 -2.83
N ALA A 60 -18.80 23.03 -3.27
CA ALA A 60 -18.02 22.89 -4.49
C ALA A 60 -16.94 21.81 -4.37
N ASP A 61 -16.30 21.69 -3.20
CA ASP A 61 -15.21 20.72 -2.98
C ASP A 61 -15.72 19.29 -3.07
N TYR A 62 -16.92 19.02 -2.53
CA TYR A 62 -17.56 17.71 -2.66
C TYR A 62 -17.86 17.36 -4.12
N VAL A 63 -18.33 18.31 -4.93
CA VAL A 63 -18.59 18.08 -6.36
C VAL A 63 -17.30 17.75 -7.12
N VAL A 64 -16.20 18.48 -6.85
CA VAL A 64 -14.91 18.24 -7.50
C VAL A 64 -14.33 16.87 -7.12
N SER A 65 -14.44 16.48 -5.85
CA SER A 65 -13.97 15.17 -5.38
C SER A 65 -14.63 14.00 -6.12
N THR A 66 -15.90 14.14 -6.50
CA THR A 66 -16.62 13.11 -7.28
C THR A 66 -15.97 12.89 -8.64
N ILE A 67 -15.49 13.94 -9.31
CA ILE A 67 -14.85 13.80 -10.63
C ILE A 67 -13.63 12.87 -10.54
N GLY A 68 -12.75 13.10 -9.56
CA GLY A 68 -11.57 12.25 -9.34
C GLY A 68 -11.92 10.81 -8.94
N THR A 69 -12.96 10.64 -8.11
CA THR A 69 -13.39 9.33 -7.60
C THR A 69 -14.01 8.46 -8.70
N PHE A 70 -14.81 9.05 -9.60
CA PHE A 70 -15.60 8.32 -10.60
C PHE A 70 -15.02 8.35 -12.01
N PHE A 71 -13.91 9.05 -12.27
CA PHE A 71 -13.32 9.12 -13.61
C PHE A 71 -13.04 7.73 -14.21
N PHE A 72 -12.29 6.89 -13.49
CA PHE A 72 -11.99 5.53 -13.97
C PHE A 72 -13.21 4.59 -13.93
N ALA A 73 -14.11 4.77 -12.97
CA ALA A 73 -15.34 3.99 -12.90
C ALA A 73 -16.26 4.30 -14.11
N SER A 74 -16.45 5.57 -14.45
CA SER A 74 -17.24 6.00 -15.60
C SER A 74 -16.63 5.54 -16.92
N LEU A 75 -15.31 5.57 -17.07
CA LEU A 75 -14.62 5.01 -18.23
C LEU A 75 -14.88 3.50 -18.40
N ARG A 76 -14.85 2.72 -17.32
CA ARG A 76 -15.20 1.29 -17.34
C ARG A 76 -16.66 1.07 -17.73
N VAL A 77 -17.58 1.87 -17.20
CA VAL A 77 -19.01 1.81 -17.56
C VAL A 77 -19.22 2.15 -19.03
N LEU A 78 -18.53 3.17 -19.56
CA LEU A 78 -18.62 3.54 -20.98
C LEU A 78 -18.10 2.43 -21.90
N ILE A 79 -17.01 1.74 -21.52
CA ILE A 79 -16.51 0.58 -22.26
C ILE A 79 -17.56 -0.54 -22.27
N ILE A 80 -18.15 -0.86 -21.12
CA ILE A 80 -19.21 -1.87 -21.02
C ILE A 80 -20.41 -1.49 -21.88
N LEU A 81 -20.85 -0.23 -21.82
CA LEU A 81 -21.96 0.28 -22.61
C LEU A 81 -21.67 0.19 -24.11
N ALA A 82 -20.45 0.54 -24.54
CA ALA A 82 -20.03 0.41 -25.93
C ALA A 82 -20.08 -1.05 -26.41
N VAL A 83 -19.59 -1.99 -25.60
CA VAL A 83 -19.67 -3.43 -25.89
C VAL A 83 -21.13 -3.89 -25.98
N LEU A 84 -22.00 -3.47 -25.05
CA LEU A 84 -23.43 -3.80 -25.08
C LEU A 84 -24.14 -3.26 -26.31
N VAL A 85 -23.82 -2.03 -26.74
CA VAL A 85 -24.36 -1.43 -27.97
C VAL A 85 -23.91 -2.22 -29.20
N LEU A 86 -22.62 -2.61 -29.28
CA LEU A 86 -22.10 -3.45 -30.35
C LEU A 86 -22.79 -4.82 -30.40
N LEU A 87 -22.95 -5.47 -29.25
CA LEU A 87 -23.68 -6.74 -29.14
C LEU A 87 -25.14 -6.59 -29.58
N ALA A 88 -25.83 -5.54 -29.12
CA ALA A 88 -27.22 -5.28 -29.50
C ALA A 88 -27.36 -5.02 -31.02
N ALA A 89 -26.41 -4.29 -31.63
CA ALA A 89 -26.38 -4.07 -33.07
C ALA A 89 -26.14 -5.38 -33.84
N ALA A 90 -25.19 -6.21 -33.39
CA ALA A 90 -24.95 -7.53 -33.96
C ALA A 90 -26.18 -8.45 -33.87
N PHE A 91 -26.85 -8.46 -32.71
CA PHE A 91 -28.10 -9.23 -32.52
C PHE A 91 -29.22 -8.76 -33.44
N ARG A 92 -29.42 -7.44 -33.60
CA ARG A 92 -30.41 -6.91 -34.55
C ARG A 92 -30.07 -7.27 -35.99
N HIS A 93 -28.80 -7.21 -36.38
CA HIS A 93 -28.36 -7.58 -37.72
C HIS A 93 -28.59 -9.09 -38.00
N TRP A 94 -28.32 -9.96 -37.03
CA TRP A 94 -28.62 -11.39 -37.13
C TRP A 94 -30.12 -11.69 -37.17
N ALA A 95 -30.93 -10.97 -36.40
CA ALA A 95 -32.38 -11.09 -36.46
C ALA A 95 -32.94 -10.65 -37.83
N ALA A 96 -32.44 -9.55 -38.39
CA ALA A 96 -32.86 -9.03 -39.70
C ALA A 96 -32.49 -9.96 -40.87
N THR A 97 -31.37 -10.70 -40.74
CA THR A 97 -30.95 -11.68 -41.75
C THR A 97 -31.71 -13.02 -41.66
N GLY A 98 -32.63 -13.18 -40.69
CA GLY A 98 -33.48 -14.37 -40.53
C GLY A 98 -32.74 -15.66 -40.16
N ARG A 99 -31.43 -15.58 -39.90
CA ARG A 99 -30.56 -16.74 -39.67
C ARG A 99 -30.53 -17.07 -38.17
N ARG A 100 -30.79 -18.33 -37.80
CA ARG A 100 -30.72 -18.85 -36.41
C ARG A 100 -31.73 -18.26 -35.40
N ILE A 101 -32.98 -17.99 -35.81
CA ILE A 101 -34.07 -17.51 -34.93
C ILE A 101 -34.27 -18.40 -33.68
N ALA A 102 -34.13 -19.73 -33.82
CA ALA A 102 -34.21 -20.65 -32.69
C ALA A 102 -33.13 -20.41 -31.62
N LEU A 103 -31.91 -20.05 -32.05
CA LEU A 103 -30.80 -19.76 -31.15
C LEU A 103 -31.02 -18.42 -30.42
N LEU A 104 -31.54 -17.39 -31.11
CA LEU A 104 -31.93 -16.12 -30.50
C LEU A 104 -33.01 -16.31 -29.43
N ARG A 105 -34.01 -17.17 -29.69
CA ARG A 105 -35.06 -17.49 -28.73
C ARG A 105 -34.52 -18.20 -27.48
N ASN A 106 -33.59 -19.15 -27.64
CA ASN A 106 -32.96 -19.83 -26.51
C ASN A 106 -32.12 -18.86 -25.67
N ILE A 107 -31.35 -17.96 -26.31
CA ILE A 107 -30.61 -16.90 -25.61
C ILE A 107 -31.56 -15.98 -24.84
N GLY A 108 -32.68 -15.55 -25.45
CA GLY A 108 -33.66 -14.69 -24.80
C GLY A 108 -34.29 -15.33 -23.56
N TRP A 109 -34.65 -16.62 -23.63
CA TRP A 109 -35.14 -17.37 -22.46
C TRP A 109 -34.07 -17.57 -21.37
N LEU A 110 -32.81 -17.82 -21.75
CA LEU A 110 -31.71 -17.93 -20.79
C LEU A 110 -31.45 -16.61 -20.07
N LEU A 111 -31.45 -15.49 -20.79
CA LEU A 111 -31.29 -14.15 -20.21
C LEU A 111 -32.45 -13.80 -19.27
N ALA A 112 -33.69 -14.06 -19.69
CA ALA A 112 -34.87 -13.83 -18.86
C ALA A 112 -34.88 -14.74 -17.61
N GLY A 113 -34.55 -16.01 -17.76
CA GLY A 113 -34.44 -16.96 -16.64
C GLY A 113 -33.36 -16.57 -15.65
N LEU A 114 -32.18 -16.20 -16.14
CA LEU A 114 -31.07 -15.73 -15.29
C LEU A 114 -31.46 -14.45 -14.54
N GLY A 115 -32.07 -13.48 -15.23
CA GLY A 115 -32.53 -12.25 -14.61
C GLY A 115 -33.62 -12.48 -13.56
N ALA A 116 -34.54 -13.42 -13.80
CA ALA A 116 -35.55 -13.82 -12.81
C ALA A 116 -34.92 -14.45 -11.56
N VAL A 117 -33.93 -15.34 -11.73
CA VAL A 117 -33.18 -15.94 -10.61
C VAL A 117 -32.43 -14.86 -9.81
N CYS A 118 -31.80 -13.90 -10.48
CA CYS A 118 -31.13 -12.78 -9.78
C CYS A 118 -32.11 -11.96 -8.94
N LEU A 119 -33.31 -11.65 -9.47
CA LEU A 119 -34.32 -10.91 -8.72
C LEU A 119 -34.94 -11.71 -7.57
N THR A 120 -35.17 -13.02 -7.72
CA THR A 120 -35.70 -13.84 -6.62
C THR A 120 -34.70 -13.92 -5.47
N VAL A 121 -33.41 -14.07 -5.77
CA VAL A 121 -32.34 -14.01 -4.75
C VAL A 121 -32.34 -12.67 -4.03
N ALA A 122 -32.52 -11.56 -4.75
CA ALA A 122 -32.60 -10.23 -4.15
C ALA A 122 -33.83 -10.05 -3.25
N VAL A 123 -35.01 -10.52 -3.69
CA VAL A 123 -36.25 -10.44 -2.90
C VAL A 123 -36.16 -11.29 -1.63
N VAL A 124 -35.61 -12.51 -1.72
CA VAL A 124 -35.41 -13.37 -0.55
C VAL A 124 -34.51 -12.69 0.47
N TRP A 125 -33.42 -12.06 0.03
CA TRP A 125 -32.55 -11.30 0.91
C TRP A 125 -33.28 -10.13 1.59
N LEU A 126 -34.01 -9.31 0.82
CA LEU A 126 -34.78 -8.16 1.33
C LEU A 126 -35.83 -8.54 2.39
N VAL A 127 -36.47 -9.69 2.24
CA VAL A 127 -37.58 -10.12 3.12
C VAL A 127 -37.08 -10.89 4.34
N SER A 128 -36.01 -11.67 4.20
CA SER A 128 -35.59 -12.62 5.23
C SER A 128 -34.27 -12.26 5.93
N ASP A 129 -33.58 -11.23 5.46
CA ASP A 129 -32.21 -10.84 5.85
C ASP A 129 -31.17 -11.99 5.73
N ARG A 130 -31.56 -13.10 5.09
CA ARG A 130 -30.69 -14.24 4.79
C ARG A 130 -30.05 -14.04 3.43
N SER A 131 -28.74 -13.87 3.40
CA SER A 131 -27.98 -13.83 2.14
C SER A 131 -27.68 -15.23 1.64
N LEU A 132 -28.43 -15.67 0.62
CA LEU A 132 -28.14 -16.90 -0.13
C LEU A 132 -26.80 -16.85 -0.87
N ILE A 133 -26.23 -15.66 -1.08
CA ILE A 133 -24.91 -15.48 -1.70
C ILE A 133 -23.80 -15.84 -0.71
N LYS A 134 -23.95 -15.48 0.58
CA LYS A 134 -23.00 -15.85 1.64
C LYS A 134 -22.94 -17.35 1.91
N SER A 135 -23.94 -18.14 1.50
CA SER A 135 -23.89 -19.61 1.59
C SER A 135 -23.10 -20.27 0.46
N VAL A 136 -22.76 -19.54 -0.61
CA VAL A 136 -22.07 -20.09 -1.80
C VAL A 136 -20.69 -19.46 -1.98
N LEU A 137 -20.52 -18.17 -1.66
CA LEU A 137 -19.24 -17.47 -1.62
C LEU A 137 -18.87 -17.15 -0.18
N ASP A 138 -17.65 -17.48 0.23
CA ASP A 138 -17.08 -17.00 1.49
C ASP A 138 -16.76 -15.51 1.39
N ASN A 139 -17.24 -14.72 2.37
CA ASN A 139 -17.00 -13.27 2.50
C ASN A 139 -17.27 -12.40 1.24
N PRO A 140 -18.47 -12.45 0.63
CA PRO A 140 -18.79 -11.56 -0.47
C PRO A 140 -18.90 -10.11 0.03
N PRO A 141 -18.25 -9.14 -0.64
CA PRO A 141 -18.45 -7.71 -0.41
C PRO A 141 -19.92 -7.30 -0.56
N ASP A 142 -20.40 -6.35 0.23
CA ASP A 142 -21.81 -5.89 0.20
C ASP A 142 -22.25 -5.36 -1.19
N MET A 143 -21.28 -4.92 -2.02
CA MET A 143 -21.50 -4.46 -3.39
C MET A 143 -22.13 -5.52 -4.30
N TYR A 144 -21.95 -6.82 -4.03
CA TYR A 144 -22.47 -7.89 -4.88
C TYR A 144 -24.01 -7.93 -4.91
N MET A 145 -24.69 -7.57 -3.82
CA MET A 145 -26.16 -7.56 -3.76
C MET A 145 -26.77 -6.46 -4.64
N ALA A 146 -26.17 -5.28 -4.65
CA ALA A 146 -26.64 -4.18 -5.48
C ALA A 146 -26.39 -4.45 -6.97
N VAL A 147 -25.28 -5.12 -7.29
CA VAL A 147 -24.95 -5.57 -8.66
C VAL A 147 -25.90 -6.66 -9.15
N THR A 148 -26.30 -7.62 -8.31
CA THR A 148 -27.25 -8.68 -8.73
C THR A 148 -28.64 -8.13 -9.02
N ILE A 149 -29.12 -7.13 -8.27
CA ILE A 149 -30.38 -6.44 -8.55
C ILE A 149 -30.30 -5.71 -9.89
N THR A 150 -29.25 -4.89 -10.06
CA THR A 150 -29.03 -4.11 -11.29
C THR A 150 -28.93 -5.02 -12.52
N GLY A 151 -28.12 -6.09 -12.41
CA GLY A 151 -27.98 -7.11 -13.42
C GLY A 151 -29.28 -7.87 -13.70
N GLY A 152 -30.05 -8.22 -12.67
CA GLY A 152 -31.33 -8.90 -12.80
C GLY A 152 -32.35 -8.11 -13.61
N ILE A 153 -32.51 -6.81 -13.31
CA ILE A 153 -33.40 -5.90 -14.06
C ILE A 153 -32.93 -5.77 -15.52
N ALA A 154 -31.62 -5.55 -15.73
CA ALA A 154 -31.06 -5.39 -17.07
C ALA A 154 -31.19 -6.66 -17.93
N LEU A 155 -30.94 -7.83 -17.34
CA LEU A 155 -31.06 -9.14 -18.00
C LEU A 155 -32.51 -9.46 -18.36
N LEU A 156 -33.45 -9.17 -17.47
CA LEU A 156 -34.88 -9.33 -17.75
C LEU A 156 -35.34 -8.43 -18.90
N ALA A 157 -34.94 -7.15 -18.88
CA ALA A 157 -35.25 -6.23 -19.96
C ALA A 157 -34.64 -6.71 -21.29
N ALA A 158 -33.36 -7.10 -21.30
CA ALA A 158 -32.69 -7.63 -22.49
C ALA A 158 -33.33 -8.94 -23.00
N GLY A 159 -33.70 -9.85 -22.10
CA GLY A 159 -34.44 -11.09 -22.42
C GLY A 159 -35.79 -10.81 -23.07
N TYR A 160 -36.56 -9.86 -22.52
CA TYR A 160 -37.84 -9.45 -23.12
C TYR A 160 -37.64 -8.85 -24.52
N TRP A 161 -36.72 -7.90 -24.69
CA TRP A 161 -36.45 -7.27 -25.99
C TRP A 161 -35.98 -8.27 -27.05
N THR A 162 -35.15 -9.24 -26.68
CA THR A 162 -34.68 -10.29 -27.60
C THR A 162 -35.80 -11.26 -28.00
N LEU A 163 -36.69 -11.63 -27.07
CA LEU A 163 -37.87 -12.45 -27.37
C LEU A 163 -38.89 -11.72 -28.24
N ALA A 164 -39.11 -10.42 -27.99
CA ALA A 164 -39.97 -9.57 -28.80
C ALA A 164 -39.43 -9.40 -30.23
N LEU A 165 -38.11 -9.31 -30.41
CA LEU A 165 -37.44 -9.28 -31.72
C LEU A 165 -37.51 -10.64 -32.44
N ALA A 166 -37.53 -11.75 -31.71
CA ALA A 166 -37.65 -13.10 -32.26
C ALA A 166 -39.11 -13.52 -32.57
N GLY A 167 -40.09 -12.61 -32.39
CA GLY A 167 -41.51 -12.85 -32.67
C GLY A 167 -42.25 -13.65 -31.59
N ALA A 168 -41.66 -13.85 -30.42
CA ALA A 168 -42.25 -14.62 -29.32
C ALA A 168 -43.13 -13.72 -28.43
N GLY A 169 -44.25 -13.24 -28.98
CA GLY A 169 -45.26 -12.48 -28.25
C GLY A 169 -44.83 -11.05 -27.86
N ARG A 170 -45.77 -10.11 -27.93
CA ARG A 170 -45.60 -8.73 -27.41
C ARG A 170 -46.64 -8.50 -26.32
N LEU A 171 -46.24 -7.87 -25.22
CA LEU A 171 -47.21 -7.38 -24.24
C LEU A 171 -48.08 -6.27 -24.87
N PRO A 172 -49.30 -6.05 -24.36
CA PRO A 172 -50.08 -4.88 -24.77
C PRO A 172 -49.32 -3.59 -24.44
N ASN A 173 -49.36 -2.62 -25.36
CA ASN A 173 -48.57 -1.37 -25.32
C ASN A 173 -48.63 -0.63 -23.98
N ALA A 174 -49.76 -0.67 -23.26
CA ALA A 174 -49.92 -0.03 -21.96
C ALA A 174 -49.12 -0.75 -20.85
N ALA A 175 -49.19 -2.09 -20.80
CA ALA A 175 -48.46 -2.89 -19.81
C ALA A 175 -46.95 -2.84 -20.07
N GLU A 176 -46.53 -2.81 -21.34
CA GLU A 176 -45.12 -2.67 -21.72
C GLU A 176 -44.55 -1.31 -21.24
N ARG A 177 -45.29 -0.22 -21.42
CA ARG A 177 -44.87 1.11 -20.93
C ARG A 177 -44.75 1.15 -19.41
N VAL A 178 -45.69 0.54 -18.69
CA VAL A 178 -45.64 0.48 -17.21
C VAL A 178 -44.45 -0.36 -16.75
N LEU A 179 -44.21 -1.52 -17.37
CA LEU A 179 -43.08 -2.39 -17.03
C LEU A 179 -41.73 -1.71 -17.32
N LEU A 180 -41.61 -1.02 -18.45
CA LEU A 180 -40.41 -0.24 -18.78
C LEU A 180 -40.20 0.92 -17.81
N ALA A 181 -41.26 1.61 -17.39
CA ALA A 181 -41.17 2.68 -16.40
C ALA A 181 -40.71 2.14 -15.03
N LEU A 182 -41.27 1.01 -14.58
CA LEU A 182 -40.85 0.34 -13.35
C LEU A 182 -39.42 -0.19 -13.43
N ALA A 183 -39.03 -0.80 -14.56
CA ALA A 183 -37.67 -1.27 -14.77
C ALA A 183 -36.67 -0.11 -14.80
N ALA A 184 -37.00 1.01 -15.45
CA ALA A 184 -36.17 2.21 -15.47
C ALA A 184 -36.04 2.82 -14.07
N ALA A 185 -37.16 2.97 -13.33
CA ALA A 185 -37.13 3.49 -11.96
C ALA A 185 -36.33 2.57 -11.02
N GLY A 186 -36.57 1.26 -11.07
CA GLY A 186 -35.83 0.28 -10.29
C GLY A 186 -34.34 0.25 -10.64
N LEU A 187 -34.00 0.38 -11.93
CA LEU A 187 -32.61 0.49 -12.38
C LEU A 187 -31.95 1.77 -11.84
N VAL A 188 -32.63 2.92 -11.86
CA VAL A 188 -32.08 4.17 -11.31
C VAL A 188 -31.82 4.04 -9.81
N VAL A 189 -32.77 3.49 -9.05
CA VAL A 189 -32.61 3.27 -7.60
C VAL A 189 -31.47 2.27 -7.32
N ALA A 190 -31.40 1.18 -8.08
CA ALA A 190 -30.34 0.18 -7.93
C ALA A 190 -28.96 0.75 -8.29
N LEU A 191 -28.86 1.53 -9.38
CA LEU A 191 -27.62 2.21 -9.77
C LEU A 191 -27.20 3.25 -8.72
N PHE A 192 -28.13 4.03 -8.19
CA PHE A 192 -27.87 4.95 -7.09
C PHE A 192 -27.28 4.20 -5.90
N TRP A 193 -27.86 3.06 -5.53
CA TRP A 193 -27.39 2.26 -4.41
C TRP A 193 -26.02 1.61 -4.66
N VAL A 194 -25.77 1.08 -5.86
CA VAL A 194 -24.43 0.59 -6.25
C VAL A 194 -23.39 1.72 -6.14
N THR A 195 -23.76 2.92 -6.58
CA THR A 195 -22.86 4.10 -6.58
C THR A 195 -22.56 4.57 -5.16
N ASP A 196 -23.55 4.55 -4.28
CA ASP A 196 -23.42 4.83 -2.85
C ASP A 196 -22.42 3.86 -2.18
N LEU A 197 -22.64 2.55 -2.33
CA LEU A 197 -21.74 1.52 -1.80
C LEU A 197 -20.31 1.65 -2.36
N TYR A 198 -20.19 1.95 -3.66
CA TYR A 198 -18.90 2.19 -4.28
C TYR A 198 -18.19 3.42 -3.70
N ALA A 199 -18.89 4.54 -3.50
CA ALA A 199 -18.31 5.74 -2.91
C ALA A 199 -17.82 5.51 -1.47
N VAL A 200 -18.58 4.74 -0.67
CA VAL A 200 -18.16 4.33 0.68
C VAL A 200 -16.89 3.48 0.63
N ASP A 201 -16.89 2.42 -0.18
CA ASP A 201 -15.76 1.49 -0.28
C ASP A 201 -14.51 2.21 -0.79
N GLN A 202 -14.65 3.03 -1.83
CA GLN A 202 -13.56 3.83 -2.37
C GLN A 202 -13.02 4.83 -1.33
N GLY A 203 -13.89 5.51 -0.56
CA GLY A 203 -13.46 6.38 0.52
C GLY A 203 -12.65 5.66 1.60
N LYS A 204 -13.09 4.46 2.01
CA LYS A 204 -12.37 3.61 2.98
C LYS A 204 -11.02 3.15 2.42
N ARG A 205 -10.98 2.71 1.16
CA ARG A 205 -9.74 2.29 0.48
C ARG A 205 -8.75 3.43 0.37
N ASN A 206 -9.22 4.62 0.01
CA ASN A 206 -8.38 5.83 -0.03
C ASN A 206 -7.81 6.15 1.37
N GLY A 207 -8.59 5.95 2.44
CA GLY A 207 -8.11 6.10 3.82
C GLY A 207 -7.05 5.06 4.19
N GLN A 208 -7.24 3.80 3.79
CA GLN A 208 -6.26 2.72 3.98
C GLN A 208 -4.96 2.98 3.22
N ASP A 209 -5.07 3.36 1.95
CA ASP A 209 -3.94 3.69 1.09
C ASP A 209 -3.16 4.89 1.65
N ALA A 210 -3.87 5.94 2.07
CA ALA A 210 -3.30 7.09 2.75
C ALA A 210 -2.49 6.67 3.98
N ALA A 211 -3.08 5.87 4.89
CA ALA A 211 -2.40 5.39 6.09
C ALA A 211 -1.16 4.55 5.79
N GLY A 212 -1.16 3.80 4.67
CA GLY A 212 0.01 3.05 4.20
C GLY A 212 1.18 3.94 3.75
N LYS A 213 0.91 5.20 3.41
CA LYS A 213 1.87 6.15 2.82
C LYS A 213 2.29 7.29 3.76
N LEU A 214 1.86 7.26 5.02
CA LEU A 214 2.20 8.29 6.02
C LEU A 214 3.65 8.20 6.51
N TRP A 215 4.28 7.03 6.40
CA TRP A 215 5.60 6.83 6.99
C TRP A 215 6.70 7.64 6.27
N PRO A 216 6.91 7.55 4.95
CA PRO A 216 7.96 8.32 4.28
C PRO A 216 7.78 9.83 4.48
N ALA A 217 8.86 10.54 4.76
CA ALA A 217 8.85 11.99 4.95
C ALA A 217 8.89 12.77 3.63
N ASP A 218 9.48 12.16 2.60
CA ASP A 218 9.54 12.61 1.19
C ASP A 218 8.39 12.02 0.34
N GLY A 219 7.37 11.46 0.99
CA GLY A 219 6.23 10.82 0.33
C GLY A 219 5.13 11.78 -0.14
N GLU A 220 3.95 11.21 -0.42
CA GLU A 220 2.76 11.99 -0.82
C GLU A 220 2.29 12.98 0.27
N TYR A 221 2.60 12.69 1.53
CA TYR A 221 2.17 13.48 2.69
C TYR A 221 3.33 14.29 3.25
N THR A 222 3.20 15.62 3.24
CA THR A 222 4.25 16.53 3.71
C THR A 222 4.47 16.40 5.22
N ALA A 223 5.73 16.21 5.62
CA ALA A 223 6.15 16.26 7.01
C ALA A 223 6.08 17.69 7.57
N VAL A 224 5.58 17.83 8.79
CA VAL A 224 5.49 19.12 9.49
C VAL A 224 5.95 19.02 10.93
N GLN A 225 6.45 20.15 11.43
CA GLN A 225 6.59 20.42 12.86
C GLN A 225 5.50 21.39 13.30
N LEU A 226 4.90 21.11 14.45
CA LEU A 226 3.89 21.96 15.09
C LEU A 226 4.50 22.58 16.35
N ASP A 227 4.69 23.89 16.34
CA ASP A 227 5.14 24.65 17.50
C ASP A 227 3.93 25.28 18.19
N THR A 228 3.82 25.05 19.50
CA THR A 228 2.72 25.51 20.35
C THR A 228 3.22 26.18 21.61
N THR A 229 2.45 27.12 22.16
CA THR A 229 2.75 27.76 23.46
C THR A 229 2.14 27.03 24.66
N GLU A 230 1.17 26.14 24.41
CA GLU A 230 0.53 25.29 25.41
C GLU A 230 0.89 23.82 25.15
N ALA A 231 1.11 23.05 26.21
CA ALA A 231 1.37 21.63 26.07
C ALA A 231 0.09 20.89 25.67
N LEU A 232 0.09 20.24 24.50
CA LEU A 232 -1.05 19.48 23.99
C LEU A 232 -1.31 18.17 24.75
N ASN A 233 -0.40 17.77 25.66
CA ASN A 233 -0.47 16.55 26.47
C ASN A 233 -0.82 15.28 25.65
N ILE A 234 -0.17 15.15 24.50
CA ILE A 234 -0.32 14.03 23.57
C ILE A 234 0.65 12.92 23.98
N THR A 235 0.25 11.65 23.81
CA THR A 235 1.11 10.51 24.12
C THR A 235 2.40 10.53 23.29
N ASP A 236 3.55 10.43 23.98
CA ASP A 236 4.90 10.50 23.40
C ASP A 236 5.28 9.29 22.52
N ASN A 237 4.38 8.32 22.33
CA ASN A 237 4.67 7.10 21.56
C ASN A 237 4.61 7.32 20.04
N LEU A 238 3.88 8.33 19.56
CA LEU A 238 3.67 8.59 18.13
C LEU A 238 4.27 9.92 17.66
N VAL A 239 4.57 10.84 18.59
CA VAL A 239 5.16 12.15 18.30
C VAL A 239 6.35 12.38 19.21
N LYS A 240 7.34 13.12 18.69
CA LYS A 240 8.46 13.59 19.51
C LYS A 240 8.16 15.01 19.99
N MET A 241 8.12 15.18 21.31
CA MET A 241 7.96 16.48 21.95
C MET A 241 9.32 17.01 22.41
N THR A 242 9.65 18.24 22.03
CA THR A 242 10.85 18.94 22.49
C THR A 242 10.46 20.32 23.00
N VAL A 243 10.94 20.68 24.19
CA VAL A 243 10.80 22.05 24.71
C VAL A 243 11.93 22.90 24.14
N LEU A 244 11.57 23.91 23.36
CA LEU A 244 12.55 24.82 22.78
C LEU A 244 13.09 25.77 23.85
N PRO A 245 14.42 25.99 23.90
CA PRO A 245 15.00 26.94 24.84
C PRO A 245 14.58 28.36 24.50
N ASN A 246 14.19 29.14 25.51
CA ASN A 246 13.86 30.55 25.35
C ASN A 246 15.09 31.32 24.83
N GLN A 247 14.96 31.97 23.68
CA GLN A 247 15.97 32.91 23.19
C GLN A 247 15.55 34.34 23.52
N GLY A 248 16.08 34.89 24.62
CA GLY A 248 15.86 36.28 25.02
C GLY A 248 15.17 36.45 26.39
N PRO A 249 14.46 37.57 26.64
CA PRO A 249 13.76 37.82 27.91
C PRO A 249 12.73 36.72 28.21
N PRO A 250 12.28 36.57 29.48
CA PRO A 250 11.42 35.45 29.88
C PRO A 250 10.13 35.41 29.07
N SER A 251 10.06 34.49 28.10
CA SER A 251 8.90 34.14 27.31
C SER A 251 8.28 32.84 27.80
N ALA A 252 7.00 32.62 27.49
CA ALA A 252 6.37 31.31 27.69
C ALA A 252 7.17 30.23 26.91
N PRO A 253 7.30 29.00 27.47
CA PRO A 253 7.97 27.91 26.77
C PRO A 253 7.23 27.58 25.47
N VAL A 254 8.00 27.22 24.44
CA VAL A 254 7.44 26.72 23.17
C VAL A 254 7.67 25.22 23.07
N TYR A 255 6.59 24.48 22.86
CA TYR A 255 6.57 23.04 22.69
C TYR A 255 6.57 22.71 21.20
N ARG A 256 7.60 22.01 20.74
CA ARG A 256 7.71 21.51 19.37
C ARG A 256 7.28 20.06 19.31
N TYR A 257 6.31 19.78 18.45
CA TYR A 257 5.86 18.44 18.10
C TYR A 257 6.33 18.10 16.69
N GLU A 258 7.14 17.05 16.58
CA GLU A 258 7.64 16.50 15.32
C GLU A 258 6.89 15.20 14.98
N CYS A 259 7.26 14.54 13.87
CA CYS A 259 6.66 13.28 13.40
C CYS A 259 5.22 13.39 12.86
N LEU A 260 4.80 14.59 12.43
CA LEU A 260 3.44 14.84 11.94
C LEU A 260 3.40 14.91 10.40
N ARG A 261 2.27 14.51 9.83
CA ARG A 261 1.93 14.57 8.41
C ARG A 261 0.69 15.42 8.22
N ILE A 262 0.67 16.27 7.20
CA ILE A 262 -0.55 16.94 6.78
C ILE A 262 -1.43 15.94 6.05
N LEU A 263 -2.49 15.45 6.71
CA LEU A 263 -3.50 14.61 6.06
C LEU A 263 -4.39 15.43 5.13
N GLU A 264 -4.74 16.64 5.57
CA GLU A 264 -5.56 17.59 4.82
C GLU A 264 -5.25 19.02 5.27
N ALA A 265 -5.19 19.95 4.33
CA ALA A 265 -5.11 21.38 4.61
C ALA A 265 -6.16 22.10 3.76
N HIS A 266 -7.21 22.64 4.40
CA HIS A 266 -8.32 23.28 3.71
C HIS A 266 -8.88 24.44 4.54
N ALA A 267 -9.25 25.54 3.87
CA ALA A 267 -9.82 26.74 4.51
C ALA A 267 -9.00 27.25 5.74
N GLY A 268 -7.67 27.15 5.68
CA GLY A 268 -6.78 27.55 6.79
C GLY A 268 -6.78 26.61 8.00
N ARG A 269 -7.45 25.45 7.91
CA ARG A 269 -7.44 24.39 8.93
C ARG A 269 -6.55 23.25 8.44
N TYR A 270 -5.70 22.76 9.34
CA TYR A 270 -4.79 21.65 9.07
C TYR A 270 -5.21 20.46 9.92
N VAL A 271 -5.34 19.32 9.28
CA VAL A 271 -5.52 18.02 9.93
C VAL A 271 -4.19 17.30 9.88
N LEU A 272 -3.58 17.13 11.04
CA LEU A 272 -2.28 16.50 11.21
C LEU A 272 -2.45 15.11 11.79
N VAL A 273 -1.67 14.14 11.29
CA VAL A 273 -1.64 12.77 11.82
C VAL A 273 -0.19 12.34 12.04
N PRO A 274 0.11 11.50 13.05
CA PRO A 274 1.46 10.97 13.22
C PRO A 274 1.93 10.10 12.05
N ALA A 275 3.24 10.05 11.80
CA ALA A 275 3.83 9.20 10.76
C ALA A 275 3.57 7.69 11.01
N ARG A 276 3.54 7.25 12.27
CA ARG A 276 3.21 5.87 12.71
C ARG A 276 1.72 5.63 12.96
N TRP A 277 0.86 6.45 12.39
CA TRP A 277 -0.57 6.32 12.61
C TRP A 277 -1.05 4.90 12.28
N SER A 278 -1.86 4.33 13.18
CA SER A 278 -2.54 3.05 13.00
C SER A 278 -3.96 3.15 13.54
N ARG A 279 -4.85 2.22 13.15
CA ARG A 279 -6.23 2.22 13.64
C ARG A 279 -6.37 1.99 15.15
N GLU A 280 -5.38 1.36 15.78
CA GLU A 280 -5.44 0.98 17.19
C GLU A 280 -4.93 2.09 18.12
N GLN A 281 -3.94 2.87 17.66
CA GLN A 281 -3.22 3.84 18.50
C GLN A 281 -3.19 5.26 17.93
N GLY A 282 -3.56 5.44 16.66
CA GLY A 282 -3.46 6.72 15.97
C GLY A 282 -4.53 7.72 16.38
N TYR A 283 -4.19 9.01 16.31
CA TYR A 283 -5.08 10.14 16.50
C TYR A 283 -4.86 11.18 15.38
N ALA A 284 -5.80 12.11 15.25
CA ALA A 284 -5.70 13.26 14.36
C ALA A 284 -5.78 14.55 15.17
N ILE A 285 -4.93 15.52 14.83
CA ILE A 285 -4.87 16.84 15.46
C ILE A 285 -5.39 17.85 14.44
N SER A 286 -6.48 18.53 14.77
CA SER A 286 -6.99 19.64 13.96
C SER A 286 -6.44 20.95 14.53
N VAL A 287 -5.65 21.68 13.74
CA VAL A 287 -5.04 22.96 14.15
C VAL A 287 -5.39 24.06 13.16
N THR A 288 -5.58 25.26 13.69
CA THR A 288 -5.68 26.50 12.92
C THR A 288 -4.41 27.30 13.15
N PRO A 289 -3.53 27.47 12.14
CA PRO A 289 -2.32 28.24 12.31
C PRO A 289 -2.62 29.68 12.74
N ASP A 290 -2.00 30.11 13.82
CA ASP A 290 -2.16 31.44 14.41
C ASP A 290 -0.85 31.87 15.11
N ALA A 291 -0.91 32.88 15.98
CA ALA A 291 0.26 33.34 16.73
C ALA A 291 0.78 32.32 17.76
N THR A 292 -0.06 31.37 18.17
CA THR A 292 0.22 30.35 19.19
C THR A 292 0.49 28.97 18.60
N HIS A 293 -0.01 28.68 17.39
CA HIS A 293 0.15 27.43 16.66
C HIS A 293 0.85 27.70 15.34
N ARG A 294 2.15 27.40 15.27
CA ARG A 294 2.93 27.56 14.03
C ARG A 294 3.18 26.19 13.40
N VAL A 295 2.61 25.97 12.22
CA VAL A 295 2.88 24.78 11.40
C VAL A 295 4.00 25.12 10.42
N THR A 296 5.09 24.35 10.44
CA THR A 296 6.22 24.55 9.52
C THR A 296 6.47 23.25 8.76
N SER A 297 6.48 23.32 7.43
CA SER A 297 6.81 22.18 6.58
C SER A 297 8.31 21.87 6.63
N VAL A 298 8.61 20.58 6.68
CA VAL A 298 9.99 20.05 6.63
C VAL A 298 10.23 19.57 5.21
N VAL A 299 11.25 20.11 4.56
CA VAL A 299 11.59 19.80 3.15
C VAL A 299 12.81 18.89 3.05
N ASP A 300 13.76 19.02 3.96
CA ASP A 300 14.97 18.20 4.00
C ASP A 300 14.71 16.96 4.86
N SER A 301 14.20 15.91 4.23
CA SER A 301 14.04 14.62 4.89
C SER A 301 14.93 13.59 4.24
N THR A 302 15.76 12.93 5.06
CA THR A 302 16.47 11.73 4.65
C THR A 302 15.46 10.71 4.12
N PRO A 303 15.69 10.08 2.94
CA PRO A 303 14.82 9.02 2.45
C PRO A 303 14.76 7.86 3.44
N VAL A 304 13.56 7.54 3.91
CA VAL A 304 13.32 6.45 4.86
C VAL A 304 12.16 5.60 4.35
N ALA A 305 12.44 4.31 4.14
CA ALA A 305 11.40 3.33 3.84
C ALA A 305 10.78 2.80 5.14
N LYS A 306 9.54 2.32 5.03
CA LYS A 306 8.87 1.63 6.12
C LYS A 306 9.48 0.24 6.29
N GLY A 307 9.92 -0.10 7.50
CA GLY A 307 10.41 -1.44 7.79
C GLY A 307 11.23 -1.53 9.07
N SER A 308 11.69 -2.76 9.36
CA SER A 308 12.32 -3.08 10.64
C SER A 308 13.64 -2.34 10.91
N THR A 309 14.29 -1.83 9.88
CA THR A 309 15.56 -1.10 10.02
C THR A 309 15.40 0.25 10.71
N VAL A 310 14.18 0.81 10.70
CA VAL A 310 13.87 2.11 11.31
C VAL A 310 12.68 2.04 12.28
N ASP A 311 11.56 1.43 11.87
CA ASP A 311 10.30 1.43 12.62
C ASP A 311 10.43 0.80 14.03
N GLU A 312 11.40 -0.10 14.22
CA GLU A 312 11.67 -0.75 15.51
C GLU A 312 12.36 0.20 16.50
N PHE A 313 13.09 1.21 16.01
CA PHE A 313 14.04 1.97 16.82
C PHE A 313 13.71 3.47 16.95
N TRP A 314 12.95 4.04 16.00
CA TRP A 314 12.60 5.46 15.98
C TRP A 314 11.09 5.68 15.93
N GLN A 315 10.63 6.78 16.55
CA GLN A 315 9.23 7.18 16.52
C GLN A 315 8.79 7.69 15.14
N CYS A 316 9.71 8.24 14.34
CA CYS A 316 9.43 8.77 13.01
C CYS A 316 10.69 8.89 12.15
N PRO A 317 10.57 8.99 10.82
CA PRO A 317 11.73 9.05 9.93
C PRO A 317 12.57 10.32 10.08
N GLU A 318 12.00 11.45 10.51
CA GLU A 318 12.72 12.73 10.57
C GLU A 318 13.77 12.76 11.69
N VAL A 319 13.58 11.93 12.71
CA VAL A 319 14.50 11.87 13.86
C VAL A 319 15.54 10.77 13.69
N VAL A 320 15.51 10.07 12.55
CA VAL A 320 16.45 9.00 12.25
C VAL A 320 17.82 9.62 12.03
N ARG A 321 18.76 9.23 12.89
CA ARG A 321 20.15 9.60 12.73
C ARG A 321 20.76 8.82 11.56
N THR A 322 21.31 9.53 10.59
CA THR A 322 22.20 8.96 9.58
C THR A 322 23.63 8.93 10.09
N TYR A 323 24.32 7.85 9.82
CA TYR A 323 25.69 7.61 10.26
C TYR A 323 26.70 7.98 9.19
N GLN A 324 27.92 8.26 9.63
CA GLN A 324 29.07 8.58 8.79
C GLN A 324 30.18 7.55 9.02
N LYS A 325 31.23 7.59 8.17
CA LYS A 325 32.36 6.63 8.25
C LYS A 325 32.95 6.48 9.66
N PRO A 326 33.19 7.56 10.43
CA PRO A 326 33.77 7.48 11.79
C PRO A 326 32.87 6.83 12.84
N ASP A 327 31.59 6.63 12.53
CA ASP A 327 30.65 5.96 13.43
C ASP A 327 30.76 4.43 13.36
N LEU A 328 31.52 3.88 12.41
CA LEU A 328 31.71 2.42 12.27
C LEU A 328 32.75 1.87 13.26
N GLU A 329 33.58 2.74 13.82
CA GLU A 329 34.73 2.50 14.70
C GLU A 329 34.37 1.71 15.98
N PRO A 330 33.32 2.06 16.72
CA PRO A 330 32.96 1.37 17.96
C PRO A 330 32.05 0.12 17.77
N LEU A 331 31.58 -0.16 16.55
CA LEU A 331 30.47 -1.12 16.36
C LEU A 331 30.88 -2.60 16.44
N LEU A 332 32.05 -2.96 15.90
CA LEU A 332 32.50 -4.36 15.83
C LEU A 332 32.82 -4.92 17.23
N ILE A 333 32.38 -6.14 17.51
CA ILE A 333 32.61 -6.77 18.83
C ILE A 333 34.06 -7.28 18.94
N GLY A 334 34.54 -7.36 20.18
CA GLY A 334 35.82 -7.99 20.50
C GLY A 334 35.74 -9.52 20.55
N PRO A 335 36.89 -10.22 20.55
CA PRO A 335 36.93 -11.68 20.63
C PRO A 335 36.22 -12.25 21.86
N GLU A 336 36.35 -11.64 23.04
CA GLU A 336 35.70 -12.11 24.27
C GLU A 336 34.17 -12.18 24.15
N ARG A 337 33.55 -11.12 23.61
CA ARG A 337 32.10 -11.10 23.37
C ARG A 337 31.69 -12.14 22.32
N ALA A 338 32.50 -12.33 21.28
CA ALA A 338 32.26 -13.36 20.26
C ALA A 338 32.31 -14.78 20.86
N GLN A 339 33.25 -15.04 21.78
CA GLN A 339 33.34 -16.32 22.49
C GLN A 339 32.06 -16.62 23.28
N THR A 340 31.51 -15.62 23.97
CA THR A 340 30.25 -15.77 24.71
C THR A 340 29.06 -16.08 23.79
N LEU A 341 28.94 -15.38 22.65
CA LEU A 341 27.80 -15.53 21.73
C LEU A 341 27.85 -16.85 20.94
N VAL A 342 29.05 -17.29 20.55
CA VAL A 342 29.26 -18.49 19.73
C VAL A 342 29.52 -19.74 20.60
N GLY A 343 29.79 -19.58 21.89
CA GLY A 343 30.06 -20.71 22.79
C GLY A 343 31.37 -21.45 22.47
N VAL A 344 32.36 -20.74 21.92
CA VAL A 344 33.69 -21.25 21.60
C VAL A 344 34.73 -20.45 22.36
N THR A 345 35.63 -21.11 23.06
CA THR A 345 36.73 -20.47 23.81
C THR A 345 37.97 -20.27 22.96
N GLY A 346 38.83 -19.32 23.33
CA GLY A 346 40.15 -19.15 22.68
C GLY A 346 40.09 -18.50 21.29
N LEU A 347 39.01 -17.77 20.99
CA LEU A 347 38.94 -16.95 19.78
C LEU A 347 39.82 -15.70 19.93
N SER A 348 40.58 -15.38 18.89
CA SER A 348 41.42 -14.18 18.79
C SER A 348 41.18 -13.46 17.46
N ALA A 349 41.38 -12.14 17.43
CA ALA A 349 41.39 -11.39 16.18
C ALA A 349 42.55 -11.88 15.29
N SER A 350 42.30 -12.09 14.00
CA SER A 350 43.34 -12.55 13.06
C SER A 350 44.30 -11.44 12.61
N GLY A 351 43.92 -10.17 12.84
CA GLY A 351 44.69 -9.00 12.46
C GLY A 351 43.96 -7.70 12.81
N PRO A 352 44.48 -6.52 12.38
CA PRO A 352 43.77 -5.26 12.51
C PRO A 352 42.50 -5.25 11.67
N ASP A 353 41.56 -4.36 12.02
CA ASP A 353 40.36 -4.14 11.22
C ASP A 353 40.74 -3.62 9.85
N THR A 354 40.00 -4.04 8.82
CA THR A 354 40.18 -3.53 7.47
C THR A 354 39.01 -2.63 7.11
N SER A 355 39.32 -1.47 6.54
CA SER A 355 38.35 -0.48 6.09
C SER A 355 38.49 -0.27 4.58
N SER A 356 37.37 -0.06 3.89
CA SER A 356 37.30 0.18 2.44
C SER A 356 36.27 1.27 2.16
N ASP A 357 36.51 2.08 1.13
CA ASP A 357 35.59 3.13 0.66
C ASP A 357 34.60 2.63 -0.41
N ALA A 358 34.44 1.30 -0.52
CA ALA A 358 33.55 0.67 -1.49
C ALA A 358 32.81 -0.52 -0.89
N ALA A 359 31.70 -0.90 -1.55
CA ALA A 359 31.02 -2.16 -1.29
C ALA A 359 31.97 -3.35 -1.50
N PRO A 360 31.72 -4.48 -0.79
CA PRO A 360 32.35 -5.75 -1.13
C PRO A 360 32.02 -6.17 -2.58
N ALA A 361 32.99 -6.74 -3.28
CA ALA A 361 32.81 -7.25 -4.65
C ALA A 361 32.06 -8.61 -4.70
N ASP A 362 31.32 -8.98 -3.64
CA ASP A 362 30.73 -10.32 -3.46
C ASP A 362 29.25 -10.44 -3.87
N GLY A 363 28.65 -9.38 -4.43
CA GLY A 363 27.29 -9.36 -4.97
C GLY A 363 27.20 -9.57 -6.49
N ASN A 364 26.05 -10.05 -6.99
CA ASN A 364 25.83 -10.22 -8.44
C ASN A 364 25.29 -8.93 -9.08
N ALA A 365 26.09 -8.29 -9.95
CA ALA A 365 25.73 -7.04 -10.64
C ALA A 365 24.57 -7.16 -11.65
N GLY A 366 24.10 -8.37 -11.98
CA GLY A 366 23.26 -8.59 -13.17
C GLY A 366 21.90 -9.27 -13.01
N SER A 367 21.54 -9.89 -11.87
CA SER A 367 20.31 -10.72 -11.82
C SER A 367 19.27 -10.20 -10.84
N SER A 368 18.18 -9.67 -11.39
CA SER A 368 16.89 -9.48 -10.70
C SER A 368 16.06 -10.78 -10.65
N LYS A 369 16.50 -11.84 -11.34
CA LYS A 369 15.78 -13.10 -11.51
C LYS A 369 16.52 -14.28 -10.88
N GLY A 370 16.72 -14.20 -9.57
CA GLY A 370 16.93 -15.34 -8.69
C GLY A 370 18.17 -16.20 -8.96
N CYS A 371 18.42 -17.16 -8.06
CA CYS A 371 19.46 -18.19 -8.19
C CYS A 371 19.17 -19.17 -9.32
N VAL A 372 19.21 -18.70 -10.56
CA VAL A 372 19.22 -19.49 -11.79
C VAL A 372 20.51 -19.15 -12.53
N PRO A 373 21.25 -20.14 -13.06
CA PRO A 373 22.39 -19.86 -13.93
C PRO A 373 21.88 -19.16 -15.21
N GLU A 374 22.32 -17.93 -15.46
CA GLU A 374 22.08 -17.23 -16.73
C GLU A 374 23.33 -17.45 -17.62
N GLY A 375 23.12 -17.73 -18.92
CA GLY A 375 24.04 -18.54 -19.77
C GLY A 375 25.51 -18.11 -19.96
N ASP A 376 26.34 -19.15 -20.12
CA ASP A 376 27.75 -19.35 -20.58
C ASP A 376 28.95 -18.51 -20.03
N PRO A 377 30.01 -19.16 -19.46
CA PRO A 377 30.09 -20.42 -18.73
C PRO A 377 30.33 -20.18 -17.21
N PRO A 378 30.67 -21.22 -16.41
CA PRO A 378 29.92 -21.80 -15.28
C PRO A 378 29.85 -20.92 -14.01
N ALA A 379 29.46 -19.65 -14.12
CA ALA A 379 29.34 -18.79 -12.95
C ALA A 379 28.12 -19.21 -12.10
N LEU A 380 28.38 -19.73 -10.90
CA LEU A 380 27.32 -19.93 -9.92
C LEU A 380 26.70 -18.57 -9.56
N PRO A 381 25.37 -18.48 -9.40
CA PRO A 381 24.74 -17.24 -8.98
C PRO A 381 25.28 -16.84 -7.60
N ALA A 382 25.52 -15.54 -7.37
CA ALA A 382 25.99 -15.09 -6.06
C ALA A 382 24.92 -15.29 -4.99
N ALA A 383 25.37 -15.59 -3.76
CA ALA A 383 24.49 -15.73 -2.61
C ALA A 383 23.84 -14.42 -2.14
N LEU A 384 24.36 -13.28 -2.58
CA LEU A 384 23.80 -11.96 -2.29
C LEU A 384 23.43 -11.24 -3.60
N PRO A 385 22.36 -10.42 -3.59
CA PRO A 385 22.11 -9.47 -4.67
C PRO A 385 23.26 -8.45 -4.76
N ALA A 386 23.32 -7.68 -5.85
CA ALA A 386 24.23 -6.53 -5.93
C ALA A 386 24.02 -5.59 -4.74
N TYR A 387 25.11 -5.09 -4.16
CA TYR A 387 25.02 -3.93 -3.29
C TYR A 387 24.62 -2.70 -4.11
N PRO A 388 23.98 -1.71 -3.47
CA PRO A 388 23.83 -0.40 -4.07
C PRO A 388 25.19 0.16 -4.50
N LYS A 389 25.21 0.89 -5.62
CA LYS A 389 26.44 1.49 -6.16
C LYS A 389 27.12 2.46 -5.20
N ASP A 390 26.35 2.97 -4.24
CA ASP A 390 26.72 4.09 -3.38
C ASP A 390 27.04 3.66 -1.93
N VAL A 391 27.35 2.38 -1.68
CA VAL A 391 27.91 1.97 -0.38
C VAL A 391 29.26 2.66 -0.20
N SER A 392 29.31 3.57 0.77
CA SER A 392 30.35 4.60 0.87
C SER A 392 31.50 4.20 1.79
N ALA A 393 31.28 3.24 2.68
CA ALA A 393 32.30 2.67 3.54
C ALA A 393 31.94 1.27 4.04
N THR A 394 32.96 0.44 4.18
CA THR A 394 32.89 -0.89 4.80
C THR A 394 33.98 -1.01 5.84
N ARG A 395 33.67 -1.57 7.00
CA ARG A 395 34.66 -1.95 8.01
C ARG A 395 34.44 -3.39 8.44
N GLN A 396 35.52 -4.17 8.51
CA GLN A 396 35.43 -5.60 8.82
C GLN A 396 36.50 -6.05 9.82
N ARG A 397 36.14 -7.05 10.62
CA ARG A 397 37.01 -7.76 11.56
C ARG A 397 36.87 -9.26 11.38
N GLU A 398 38.00 -9.94 11.38
CA GLU A 398 38.06 -11.39 11.36
C GLU A 398 38.54 -11.93 12.72
N ILE A 399 37.85 -12.94 13.21
CA ILE A 399 38.12 -13.61 14.47
C ILE A 399 38.22 -15.11 14.18
N THR A 400 39.30 -15.72 14.65
CA THR A 400 39.61 -17.13 14.43
C THR A 400 39.97 -17.83 15.71
N GLY A 401 39.78 -19.14 15.75
CA GLY A 401 40.26 -19.98 16.83
C GLY A 401 39.96 -21.45 16.54
N ASP A 402 40.19 -22.29 17.54
CA ASP A 402 39.96 -23.73 17.43
C ASP A 402 38.73 -24.12 18.26
N GLY A 403 37.71 -24.63 17.59
CA GLY A 403 36.50 -25.16 18.21
C GLY A 403 36.53 -26.69 18.30
N ALA A 404 35.56 -27.26 19.02
CA ALA A 404 35.43 -28.71 19.17
C ALA A 404 35.22 -29.46 17.85
N SER A 405 34.70 -28.78 16.82
CA SER A 405 34.41 -29.31 15.47
C SER A 405 35.45 -28.94 14.41
N GLY A 406 36.54 -28.24 14.78
CA GLY A 406 37.56 -27.75 13.87
C GLY A 406 37.80 -26.25 13.98
N ARG A 407 38.51 -25.68 12.99
CA ARG A 407 38.89 -24.26 12.97
C ARG A 407 37.65 -23.39 12.79
N VAL A 408 37.39 -22.51 13.75
CA VAL A 408 36.31 -21.54 13.71
C VAL A 408 36.77 -20.28 13.01
N TRP A 409 35.93 -19.75 12.14
CA TRP A 409 36.14 -18.47 11.46
C TRP A 409 34.86 -17.65 11.54
N LEU A 410 34.99 -16.45 12.09
CA LEU A 410 33.94 -15.46 12.23
C LEU A 410 34.40 -14.18 11.55
N GLN A 411 33.66 -13.72 10.56
CA GLN A 411 33.84 -12.41 9.95
C GLN A 411 32.63 -11.54 10.28
N GLN A 412 32.90 -10.34 10.78
CA GLN A 412 31.89 -9.31 11.02
C GLN A 412 32.20 -8.13 10.12
N ARG A 413 31.17 -7.60 9.47
CA ARG A 413 31.27 -6.50 8.54
C ARG A 413 30.14 -5.50 8.82
N VAL A 414 30.49 -4.23 8.92
CA VAL A 414 29.53 -3.13 8.96
C VAL A 414 29.71 -2.30 7.69
N MET A 415 28.60 -1.97 7.04
CA MET A 415 28.56 -1.29 5.75
C MET A 415 27.67 -0.07 5.85
N LEU A 416 28.15 1.05 5.33
CA LEU A 416 27.46 2.32 5.30
C LEU A 416 26.76 2.53 3.96
N PHE A 417 25.44 2.64 4.01
CA PHE A 417 24.58 2.90 2.86
C PHE A 417 24.29 4.41 2.77
N PRO A 418 23.84 4.90 1.60
CA PRO A 418 23.52 6.32 1.40
C PRO A 418 22.46 6.85 2.38
N ASP A 419 21.41 6.06 2.57
CA ASP A 419 20.26 6.41 3.39
C ASP A 419 19.58 5.14 3.94
N PRO A 420 18.72 5.28 4.97
CA PRO A 420 17.99 4.14 5.54
C PRO A 420 17.05 3.45 4.56
N ALA A 421 16.48 4.15 3.56
CA ALA A 421 15.64 3.52 2.54
C ALA A 421 16.43 2.53 1.67
N ALA A 422 17.65 2.88 1.27
CA ALA A 422 18.55 2.00 0.54
C ALA A 422 18.91 0.75 1.37
N THR A 423 19.08 0.92 2.68
CA THR A 423 19.31 -0.20 3.61
C THR A 423 18.10 -1.13 3.70
N GLU A 424 16.89 -0.61 3.90
CA GLU A 424 15.66 -1.43 3.95
C GLU A 424 15.43 -2.17 2.62
N ASN A 425 15.57 -1.46 1.49
CA ASN A 425 15.43 -2.06 0.15
C ASN A 425 16.44 -3.19 -0.08
N PHE A 426 17.68 -3.02 0.38
CA PHE A 426 18.69 -4.07 0.30
C PHE A 426 18.33 -5.27 1.18
N MET A 427 17.91 -5.04 2.43
CA MET A 427 17.49 -6.12 3.33
C MET A 427 16.29 -6.91 2.77
N ALA A 428 15.30 -6.22 2.20
CA ALA A 428 14.17 -6.84 1.52
C ALA A 428 14.65 -7.69 0.32
N ALA A 429 15.53 -7.15 -0.53
CA ALA A 429 16.09 -7.85 -1.67
C ALA A 429 16.89 -9.10 -1.26
N VAL A 430 17.70 -9.02 -0.19
CA VAL A 430 18.41 -10.19 0.37
C VAL A 430 17.41 -11.23 0.86
N GLY A 431 16.36 -10.80 1.58
CA GLY A 431 15.33 -11.70 2.10
C GLY A 431 14.61 -12.47 1.00
N GLU A 432 14.19 -11.79 -0.07
CA GLU A 432 13.55 -12.41 -1.24
C GLU A 432 14.52 -13.33 -1.99
N HIS A 433 15.75 -12.86 -2.22
CA HIS A 433 16.79 -13.62 -2.92
C HIS A 433 17.09 -14.94 -2.19
N TRP A 434 17.39 -14.89 -0.89
CA TRP A 434 17.64 -16.10 -0.10
C TRP A 434 16.44 -17.04 -0.05
N GLY A 435 15.22 -16.50 0.01
CA GLY A 435 14.00 -17.31 -0.10
C GLY A 435 13.98 -18.13 -1.40
N TYR A 436 14.27 -17.47 -2.54
CA TYR A 436 14.31 -18.12 -3.85
C TYR A 436 15.51 -19.08 -4.04
N CYS A 437 16.61 -18.85 -3.33
CA CYS A 437 17.85 -19.62 -3.41
C CYS A 437 17.90 -20.83 -2.47
N THR A 438 16.84 -21.06 -1.68
CA THR A 438 16.73 -22.21 -0.78
C THR A 438 16.96 -23.53 -1.52
N ASN A 439 17.85 -24.37 -0.99
CA ASN A 439 18.29 -25.66 -1.53
C ASN A 439 18.97 -25.59 -2.91
N LYS A 440 19.52 -24.44 -3.30
CA LYS A 440 20.28 -24.27 -4.55
C LYS A 440 21.76 -24.03 -4.27
N THR A 441 22.60 -24.46 -5.20
CA THR A 441 24.05 -24.17 -5.17
C THR A 441 24.32 -22.76 -5.70
N VAL A 442 25.01 -21.96 -4.91
CA VAL A 442 25.36 -20.56 -5.17
C VAL A 442 26.85 -20.33 -4.91
N ALA A 443 27.40 -19.26 -5.46
CA ALA A 443 28.73 -18.76 -5.09
C ALA A 443 28.64 -17.91 -3.81
N VAL A 444 29.34 -18.33 -2.76
CA VAL A 444 29.53 -17.53 -1.55
C VAL A 444 31.00 -17.10 -1.49
N SER A 445 31.25 -15.79 -1.51
CA SER A 445 32.62 -15.27 -1.34
C SER A 445 33.02 -15.30 0.13
N ARG A 446 34.13 -15.99 0.44
CA ARG A 446 34.78 -16.00 1.76
C ARG A 446 36.28 -15.89 1.58
N ARG A 447 36.92 -15.02 2.36
CA ARG A 447 38.38 -14.75 2.26
C ARG A 447 38.83 -14.35 0.84
N GLY A 448 37.96 -13.68 0.08
CA GLY A 448 38.23 -13.24 -1.28
C GLY A 448 38.04 -14.32 -2.36
N GLU A 449 37.62 -15.53 -1.99
CA GLU A 449 37.38 -16.63 -2.93
C GLU A 449 35.90 -16.99 -3.01
N ALA A 450 35.36 -17.08 -4.23
CA ALA A 450 33.99 -17.55 -4.47
C ALA A 450 33.94 -19.09 -4.37
N GLN A 451 33.18 -19.60 -3.42
CA GLN A 451 33.07 -21.04 -3.16
C GLN A 451 31.64 -21.54 -3.45
N PRO A 452 31.48 -22.71 -4.11
CA PRO A 452 30.17 -23.33 -4.29
C PRO A 452 29.60 -23.74 -2.93
N ARG A 453 28.38 -23.30 -2.61
CA ARG A 453 27.67 -23.62 -1.37
C ARG A 453 26.20 -23.87 -1.64
N THR A 454 25.59 -24.82 -0.92
CA THR A 454 24.14 -25.04 -0.98
C THR A 454 23.49 -24.24 0.13
N LEU A 455 22.60 -23.29 -0.21
CA LEU A 455 21.88 -22.51 0.80
C LEU A 455 20.75 -23.35 1.42
N GLY A 456 20.61 -23.29 2.73
CA GLY A 456 19.46 -23.82 3.45
C GLY A 456 18.28 -22.85 3.44
N ALA A 457 17.32 -23.09 4.35
CA ALA A 457 16.15 -22.23 4.49
C ALA A 457 16.51 -20.90 5.16
N ARG A 458 15.99 -19.80 4.62
CA ARG A 458 16.05 -18.47 5.24
C ARG A 458 15.28 -18.46 6.56
N VAL A 459 15.91 -17.94 7.61
CA VAL A 459 15.30 -17.70 8.92
C VAL A 459 15.29 -16.21 9.21
N VAL A 460 14.18 -15.71 9.74
CA VAL A 460 14.06 -14.32 10.23
C VAL A 460 13.71 -14.37 11.70
N GLN A 461 14.56 -13.79 12.55
CA GLN A 461 14.33 -13.73 13.98
C GLN A 461 14.81 -12.37 14.50
N GLU A 462 13.97 -11.67 15.28
CA GLU A 462 14.28 -10.35 15.84
C GLU A 462 14.81 -9.35 14.78
N SER A 463 14.18 -9.34 13.60
CA SER A 463 14.60 -8.49 12.46
C SER A 463 16.02 -8.77 11.95
N VAL A 464 16.56 -9.97 12.21
CA VAL A 464 17.83 -10.49 11.66
C VAL A 464 17.51 -11.57 10.63
N LEU A 465 18.00 -11.38 9.41
CA LEU A 465 17.95 -12.39 8.35
C LEU A 465 19.13 -13.33 8.53
N SER A 466 18.91 -14.64 8.44
CA SER A 466 20.02 -15.60 8.41
C SER A 466 19.73 -16.75 7.45
N VAL A 467 20.80 -17.33 6.91
CA VAL A 467 20.76 -18.52 6.05
C VAL A 467 21.95 -19.40 6.38
N PRO A 468 21.74 -20.68 6.74
CA PRO A 468 22.83 -21.64 6.79
C PRO A 468 23.25 -22.05 5.38
N ASP A 469 24.50 -22.41 5.20
CA ASP A 469 24.99 -22.97 3.94
C ASP A 469 25.97 -24.10 4.20
N SER A 470 25.89 -25.13 3.35
CA SER A 470 26.75 -26.30 3.42
C SER A 470 27.74 -26.37 2.28
N ALA A 471 28.93 -26.90 2.57
CA ALA A 471 29.93 -27.17 1.56
C ALA A 471 29.57 -28.42 0.75
N PRO A 472 30.04 -28.53 -0.51
CA PRO A 472 29.91 -29.77 -1.29
C PRO A 472 30.77 -30.92 -0.74
N SER A 473 31.78 -30.63 0.09
CA SER A 473 32.67 -31.62 0.71
C SER A 473 32.71 -31.48 2.23
N ASN A 474 32.78 -32.61 2.93
CA ASN A 474 32.89 -32.65 4.39
C ASN A 474 34.24 -32.12 4.93
N SER A 475 35.22 -31.89 4.05
CA SER A 475 36.51 -31.28 4.42
C SER A 475 36.42 -29.78 4.68
N THR A 476 35.34 -29.15 4.22
CA THR A 476 35.11 -27.72 4.40
C THR A 476 33.96 -27.54 5.38
N PRO A 477 34.12 -26.72 6.44
CA PRO A 477 33.07 -26.58 7.44
C PRO A 477 31.81 -25.94 6.85
N ASP A 478 30.66 -26.35 7.39
CA ASP A 478 29.40 -25.66 7.24
C ASP A 478 29.45 -24.27 7.89
N CYS A 479 28.64 -23.38 7.35
CA CYS A 479 28.61 -22.00 7.75
C CYS A 479 27.18 -21.49 7.87
N ALA A 480 27.02 -20.30 8.43
CA ALA A 480 25.83 -19.50 8.23
C ALA A 480 26.22 -18.05 8.02
N ARG A 481 25.36 -17.37 7.26
CA ARG A 481 25.41 -15.94 7.06
C ARG A 481 24.22 -15.30 7.75
N ALA A 482 24.45 -14.18 8.42
CA ALA A 482 23.41 -13.37 9.04
C ALA A 482 23.56 -11.91 8.66
N LEU A 483 22.45 -11.24 8.36
CA LEU A 483 22.36 -9.82 8.11
C LEU A 483 21.37 -9.18 9.07
N ALA A 484 21.77 -8.04 9.62
CA ALA A 484 20.94 -7.18 10.45
C ALA A 484 21.16 -5.73 9.99
N ALA A 485 20.21 -4.85 10.23
CA ALA A 485 20.36 -3.45 9.82
C ALA A 485 19.64 -2.51 10.78
N LYS A 486 20.15 -1.28 10.84
CA LYS A 486 19.60 -0.20 11.66
C LYS A 486 20.04 1.15 11.08
N SER A 487 19.07 2.03 10.79
CA SER A 487 19.30 3.25 9.99
C SER A 487 20.00 2.92 8.66
N ASN A 488 20.99 3.69 8.22
CA ASN A 488 21.78 3.48 7.00
C ASN A 488 22.98 2.52 7.19
N ILE A 489 22.98 1.67 8.23
CA ILE A 489 24.03 0.69 8.48
C ILE A 489 23.49 -0.73 8.31
N VAL A 490 24.21 -1.54 7.52
CA VAL A 490 24.01 -2.99 7.42
C VAL A 490 25.16 -3.71 8.11
N VAL A 491 24.81 -4.66 8.98
CA VAL A 491 25.69 -5.60 9.63
C VAL A 491 25.60 -6.93 8.89
N ALA A 492 26.73 -7.46 8.43
CA ALA A 492 26.83 -8.79 7.86
C ALA A 492 27.81 -9.64 8.69
N VAL A 493 27.42 -10.88 8.98
CA VAL A 493 28.20 -11.83 9.75
C VAL A 493 28.28 -13.16 9.02
N ASP A 494 29.48 -13.68 8.84
CA ASP A 494 29.73 -15.05 8.41
C ASP A 494 30.35 -15.84 9.57
N LEU A 495 29.76 -16.99 9.91
CA LEU A 495 30.28 -17.89 10.94
C LEU A 495 30.43 -19.30 10.37
N CYS A 496 31.62 -19.88 10.50
CA CYS A 496 31.97 -21.19 9.98
C CYS A 496 32.65 -22.06 11.05
N GLY A 497 32.47 -23.38 10.95
CA GLY A 497 33.24 -24.35 11.74
C GLY A 497 32.77 -24.56 13.17
N THR A 498 31.62 -23.98 13.53
CA THR A 498 30.99 -24.14 14.84
C THR A 498 29.95 -25.25 14.85
N ARG A 499 29.63 -25.82 16.02
CA ARG A 499 28.54 -26.79 16.17
C ARG A 499 27.17 -26.25 15.75
N TYR A 500 26.94 -24.94 15.95
CA TYR A 500 25.68 -24.26 15.62
C TYR A 500 25.95 -22.99 14.80
N PRO A 501 26.17 -23.09 13.48
CA PRO A 501 26.44 -21.92 12.64
C PRO A 501 25.36 -20.84 12.70
N SER A 502 24.11 -21.22 13.03
CA SER A 502 22.99 -20.28 13.25
C SER A 502 23.26 -19.21 14.31
N GLN A 503 24.24 -19.39 15.19
CA GLN A 503 24.70 -18.36 16.13
C GLN A 503 25.24 -17.09 15.45
N ALA A 504 25.51 -17.13 14.13
CA ALA A 504 25.77 -15.93 13.33
C ALA A 504 24.70 -14.85 13.55
N ALA A 505 23.42 -15.25 13.70
CA ALA A 505 22.31 -14.33 13.93
C ALA A 505 22.44 -13.59 15.28
N ALA A 506 22.91 -14.28 16.33
CA ALA A 506 23.13 -13.66 17.64
C ALA A 506 24.26 -12.62 17.60
N VAL A 507 25.31 -12.87 16.83
CA VAL A 507 26.39 -11.90 16.62
C VAL A 507 25.90 -10.68 15.82
N ALA A 508 25.13 -10.90 14.75
CA ALA A 508 24.56 -9.82 13.94
C ALA A 508 23.61 -8.93 14.78
N TYR A 509 22.79 -9.56 15.64
CA TYR A 509 21.92 -8.88 16.59
C TYR A 509 22.71 -8.01 17.61
N ASP A 510 23.76 -8.57 18.23
CA ASP A 510 24.59 -7.84 19.21
C ASP A 510 25.27 -6.62 18.57
N VAL A 511 25.84 -6.78 17.37
CA VAL A 511 26.48 -5.69 16.63
C VAL A 511 25.47 -4.62 16.20
N ARG A 512 24.27 -5.00 15.71
CA ARG A 512 23.21 -4.05 15.36
C ARG A 512 22.80 -3.20 16.56
N ASN A 513 22.65 -3.82 17.73
CA ASN A 513 22.19 -3.12 18.94
C ASN A 513 23.22 -2.17 19.53
N ARG A 514 24.48 -2.22 19.08
CA ARG A 514 25.51 -1.20 19.40
C ARG A 514 25.35 0.09 18.61
N ILE A 515 24.61 0.07 17.49
CA ILE A 515 24.31 1.29 16.74
C ILE A 515 23.35 2.13 17.61
N PRO A 516 23.68 3.39 17.94
CA PRO A 516 22.86 4.20 18.83
C PRO A 516 21.49 4.55 18.21
N THR A 517 20.57 5.07 19.03
CA THR A 517 19.30 5.66 18.55
C THR A 517 19.22 7.17 18.77
N ALA A 518 20.07 7.70 19.67
CA ALA A 518 20.19 9.11 20.03
C ALA A 518 21.68 9.50 20.07
#